data_AF-A0A7C1IWJ0-F1
#
_entry.id   AF-A0A7C1IWJ0-F1
#
_cell.length_a   1.000
_cell.length_b   1.000
_cell.length_c   1.000
_cell.angle_alpha   90.00
_cell.angle_beta   90.00
_cell.angle_gamma   90.00
#
_symmetry.space_group_name_H-M   'P 1'
#
loop_
_entity.id
_entity.type
_entity.pdbx_description
1 polymer ?
#
loop_
_entity_poly.entity_id
_entity_poly.type
_entity_poly.pdbx_seq_one_letter_code
_entity_poly.pdbx_strand_id
1 'polypeptide(L)'
;MATSKTPAANLRVALDMLLAEHVYLAVSATGGALGGRTSQFEAAAAALDANSVDLSKAIGSVYGQEAEDAFLPLWRSHIGFVVDYTTGLATKDQAMQDKAVQDLLGYAEDFGAFLNSANPNLSKEAVAELVTMHILTLKDVIDAQAAGDAPKSFTTRREAFGHMSMIATALASGIAKQFPEKYTGAVDSAAANLRSRLNLQLAEHAYLAAYATGAALGGRTAEFEAAAAALDANSVDLSKAIGSVYGQEAEDAFLPLWRSHIGFVVDYTTGLATKDQAMQDKAVQDLLGYTGDFGAFLNSANPNLPKDVVAELVKMHILTLKDVIDAQAAGDQTKVYVSVREAFSHMSMIADPLAEAIVQQFPEKFAQ
;
A
#
# COMPACT_ATOMS: atom_id res chain seq x y z
N MET A 1 4.00 -29.89 1.84
CA MET A 1 3.75 -29.26 0.52
C MET A 1 4.36 -27.87 0.55
N ALA A 2 4.90 -27.38 -0.56
CA ALA A 2 5.42 -26.00 -0.62
C ALA A 2 4.26 -25.02 -0.36
N THR A 3 4.49 -23.99 0.45
CA THR A 3 3.47 -23.00 0.80
C THR A 3 4.07 -21.61 1.00
N SER A 4 3.30 -20.59 0.65
CA SER A 4 3.59 -19.17 0.88
C SER A 4 3.03 -18.65 2.21
N LYS A 5 2.30 -19.50 2.96
CA LYS A 5 1.47 -19.12 4.12
C LYS A 5 2.01 -19.65 5.44
N THR A 6 3.32 -19.71 5.60
CA THR A 6 3.93 -20.04 6.89
C THR A 6 3.56 -18.97 7.93
N PRO A 7 3.51 -19.30 9.24
CA PRO A 7 3.27 -18.31 10.29
C PRO A 7 4.22 -17.10 10.23
N ALA A 8 5.50 -17.32 9.93
CA ALA A 8 6.47 -16.23 9.72
C ALA A 8 6.14 -15.35 8.51
N ALA A 9 5.74 -15.95 7.38
CA ALA A 9 5.32 -15.20 6.19
C ALA A 9 4.00 -14.42 6.42
N ASN A 10 3.06 -14.99 7.17
CA ASN A 10 1.82 -14.30 7.56
C ASN A 10 2.11 -13.06 8.39
N LEU A 11 3.01 -13.16 9.37
CA LEU A 11 3.45 -12.02 10.17
C LEU A 11 4.05 -10.92 9.30
N ARG A 12 4.96 -11.29 8.39
CA ARG A 12 5.58 -10.32 7.49
C ARG A 12 4.55 -9.61 6.61
N VAL A 13 3.68 -10.35 5.94
CA VAL A 13 2.66 -9.75 5.05
C VAL A 13 1.71 -8.83 5.82
N ALA A 14 1.34 -9.20 7.06
CA ALA A 14 0.51 -8.33 7.90
C ALA A 14 1.22 -7.00 8.23
N LEU A 15 2.51 -7.07 8.59
CA LEU A 15 3.31 -5.87 8.85
C LEU A 15 3.56 -5.05 7.58
N ASP A 16 3.84 -5.70 6.44
CA ASP A 16 3.99 -5.08 5.13
C ASP A 16 2.76 -4.20 4.83
N MET A 17 1.57 -4.80 4.91
CA MET A 17 0.32 -4.13 4.54
C MET A 17 0.01 -2.94 5.45
N LEU A 18 0.16 -3.09 6.77
CA LEU A 18 -0.12 -2.02 7.72
C LEU A 18 0.86 -0.84 7.60
N LEU A 19 2.17 -1.13 7.51
CA LEU A 19 3.21 -0.11 7.37
C LEU A 19 3.11 0.60 6.01
N ALA A 20 2.84 -0.14 4.93
CA ALA A 20 2.74 0.42 3.59
C ALA A 20 1.47 1.28 3.41
N GLU A 21 0.34 0.87 4.02
CA GLU A 21 -0.86 1.72 4.09
C GLU A 21 -0.58 3.04 4.82
N HIS A 22 0.18 2.98 5.93
CA HIS A 22 0.54 4.15 6.73
C HIS A 22 1.17 5.26 5.89
N VAL A 23 2.07 4.90 4.96
CA VAL A 23 2.73 5.84 4.06
C VAL A 23 1.73 6.55 3.16
N TYR A 24 0.84 5.81 2.50
CA TYR A 24 -0.15 6.42 1.61
C TYR A 24 -1.17 7.29 2.36
N LEU A 25 -1.54 6.92 3.58
CA LEU A 25 -2.41 7.75 4.43
C LEU A 25 -1.69 9.04 4.87
N ALA A 26 -0.42 8.95 5.29
CA ALA A 26 0.37 10.11 5.69
C ALA A 26 0.55 11.09 4.52
N VAL A 27 0.96 10.57 3.36
CA VAL A 27 1.14 11.36 2.13
C VAL A 27 -0.17 11.98 1.65
N SER A 28 -1.31 11.31 1.87
CA SER A 28 -2.63 11.86 1.61
C SER A 28 -2.98 13.03 2.52
N ALA A 29 -2.66 12.92 3.82
CA ALA A 29 -2.90 13.98 4.80
C ALA A 29 -2.02 15.20 4.51
N THR A 30 -0.71 15.02 4.32
CA THR A 30 0.22 16.12 4.02
C THR A 30 -0.13 16.81 2.69
N GLY A 31 -0.46 16.03 1.65
CA GLY A 31 -0.87 16.57 0.35
C GLY A 31 -2.24 17.25 0.38
N GLY A 32 -3.15 16.79 1.26
CA GLY A 32 -4.41 17.46 1.55
C GLY A 32 -4.18 18.83 2.22
N ALA A 33 -3.33 18.87 3.25
CA ALA A 33 -2.99 20.09 3.97
C ALA A 33 -2.29 21.12 3.08
N LEU A 34 -1.22 20.74 2.39
CA LEU A 34 -0.45 21.62 1.50
C LEU A 34 -1.27 22.09 0.29
N GLY A 35 -2.19 21.24 -0.18
CA GLY A 35 -3.11 21.57 -1.26
C GLY A 35 -4.35 22.38 -0.84
N GLY A 36 -4.49 22.76 0.43
CA GLY A 36 -5.66 23.49 0.93
C GLY A 36 -6.98 22.71 0.92
N ARG A 37 -6.91 21.37 0.91
CA ARG A 37 -8.07 20.46 0.87
C ARG A 37 -8.40 19.96 2.26
N THR A 38 -8.98 20.82 3.09
CA THR A 38 -9.24 20.55 4.51
C THR A 38 -10.03 19.25 4.76
N SER A 39 -11.12 19.01 4.04
CA SER A 39 -11.92 17.79 4.22
C SER A 39 -11.14 16.51 3.91
N GLN A 40 -10.25 16.56 2.92
CA GLN A 40 -9.36 15.43 2.61
C GLN A 40 -8.31 15.24 3.70
N PHE A 41 -7.70 16.34 4.17
CA PHE A 41 -6.73 16.28 5.26
C PHE A 41 -7.34 15.65 6.51
N GLU A 42 -8.51 16.10 6.94
CA GLU A 42 -9.19 15.59 8.13
C GLU A 42 -9.52 14.09 8.00
N ALA A 43 -10.06 13.67 6.85
CA ALA A 43 -10.40 12.27 6.62
C ALA A 43 -9.15 11.37 6.51
N ALA A 44 -8.09 11.84 5.82
CA ALA A 44 -6.82 11.13 5.72
C ALA A 44 -6.12 11.00 7.08
N ALA A 45 -6.12 12.07 7.89
CA ALA A 45 -5.54 12.07 9.23
C ALA A 45 -6.29 11.12 10.18
N ALA A 46 -7.62 11.09 10.12
CA ALA A 46 -8.41 10.13 10.89
C ALA A 46 -8.12 8.67 10.47
N ALA A 47 -8.00 8.42 9.16
CA ALA A 47 -7.62 7.12 8.64
C ALA A 47 -6.20 6.71 9.03
N LEU A 48 -5.24 7.65 9.02
CA LEU A 48 -3.86 7.44 9.46
C LEU A 48 -3.78 7.05 10.95
N ASP A 49 -4.58 7.71 11.80
CA ASP A 49 -4.65 7.36 13.22
C ASP A 49 -5.29 5.98 13.43
N ALA A 50 -6.35 5.66 12.67
CA ALA A 50 -6.95 4.34 12.72
C ALA A 50 -5.95 3.24 12.31
N ASN A 51 -5.16 3.46 11.25
CA ASN A 51 -4.06 2.56 10.86
C ASN A 51 -2.99 2.45 11.97
N SER A 52 -2.68 3.55 12.68
CA SER A 52 -1.75 3.54 13.82
C SER A 52 -2.25 2.66 14.98
N VAL A 53 -3.57 2.67 15.22
CA VAL A 53 -4.21 1.76 16.18
C VAL A 53 -4.17 0.31 15.68
N ASP A 54 -4.34 0.07 14.38
CA ASP A 54 -4.23 -1.29 13.82
C ASP A 54 -2.79 -1.83 13.94
N LEU A 55 -1.78 -0.98 13.71
CA LEU A 55 -0.37 -1.30 13.96
C LEU A 55 -0.09 -1.61 15.44
N SER A 56 -0.62 -0.82 16.38
CA SER A 56 -0.43 -1.09 17.81
C SER A 56 -1.03 -2.44 18.21
N LYS A 57 -2.23 -2.77 17.72
CA LYS A 57 -2.84 -4.09 17.93
C LYS A 57 -2.03 -5.23 17.32
N ALA A 58 -1.43 -5.01 16.14
CA ALA A 58 -0.55 -6.00 15.54
C ALA A 58 0.65 -6.29 16.46
N ILE A 59 1.27 -5.26 17.04
CA ILE A 59 2.33 -5.41 18.05
C ILE A 59 1.80 -6.08 19.33
N GLY A 60 0.64 -5.67 19.83
CA GLY A 60 -0.02 -6.26 20.99
C GLY A 60 -0.31 -7.75 20.84
N SER A 61 -0.67 -8.20 19.64
CA SER A 61 -0.90 -9.62 19.33
C SER A 61 0.36 -10.50 19.49
N VAL A 62 1.53 -9.87 19.48
CA VAL A 62 2.83 -10.51 19.69
C VAL A 62 3.27 -10.40 21.14
N TYR A 63 3.22 -9.20 21.71
CA TYR A 63 3.90 -8.86 22.97
C TYR A 63 2.96 -8.60 24.17
N GLY A 64 1.64 -8.62 23.96
CA GLY A 64 0.64 -8.36 25.00
C GLY A 64 0.18 -6.90 25.06
N GLN A 65 -0.84 -6.64 25.89
CA GLN A 65 -1.50 -5.35 25.98
C GLN A 65 -0.57 -4.23 26.46
N GLU A 66 0.35 -4.51 27.40
CA GLU A 66 1.26 -3.48 27.90
C GLU A 66 2.20 -2.95 26.79
N ALA A 67 2.59 -3.83 25.86
CA ALA A 67 3.41 -3.44 24.71
C ALA A 67 2.60 -2.64 23.68
N GLU A 68 1.34 -2.98 23.46
CA GLU A 68 0.42 -2.20 22.62
C GLU A 68 0.23 -0.78 23.19
N ASP A 69 -0.04 -0.68 24.49
CA ASP A 69 -0.27 0.58 25.19
C ASP A 69 0.99 1.47 25.19
N ALA A 70 2.19 0.86 25.24
CA ALA A 70 3.46 1.58 25.16
C ALA A 70 3.84 1.99 23.72
N PHE A 71 3.52 1.14 22.73
CA PHE A 71 3.84 1.39 21.32
C PHE A 71 3.05 2.57 20.75
N LEU A 72 1.75 2.65 21.01
CA LEU A 72 0.87 3.59 20.33
C LEU A 72 1.23 5.08 20.57
N PRO A 73 1.53 5.55 21.79
CA PRO A 73 1.95 6.93 22.02
C PRO A 73 3.29 7.26 21.36
N LEU A 74 4.24 6.32 21.40
CA LEU A 74 5.53 6.48 20.73
C LEU A 74 5.33 6.60 19.22
N TRP A 75 4.56 5.69 18.62
CA TRP A 75 4.21 5.72 17.20
C TRP A 75 3.44 6.98 16.81
N ARG A 76 2.57 7.52 17.65
CA ARG A 76 1.88 8.78 17.30
C ARG A 76 2.80 10.00 17.32
N SER A 77 3.93 9.95 18.03
CA SER A 77 4.84 11.10 18.15
C SER A 77 5.45 11.51 16.80
N HIS A 78 5.87 10.56 15.94
CA HIS A 78 6.45 10.91 14.64
C HIS A 78 5.44 11.57 13.72
N ILE A 79 4.14 11.23 13.84
CA ILE A 79 3.08 11.88 13.08
C ILE A 79 3.02 13.37 13.44
N GLY A 80 3.18 13.71 14.71
CA GLY A 80 3.29 15.09 15.18
C GLY A 80 4.46 15.84 14.52
N PHE A 81 5.64 15.21 14.45
CA PHE A 81 6.80 15.83 13.80
C PHE A 81 6.62 15.99 12.28
N VAL A 82 5.95 15.05 11.62
CA VAL A 82 5.57 15.20 10.19
C VAL A 82 4.57 16.36 10.00
N VAL A 83 3.63 16.55 10.93
CA VAL A 83 2.71 17.70 10.93
C VAL A 83 3.47 19.01 11.12
N ASP A 84 4.43 19.07 12.04
CA ASP A 84 5.27 20.25 12.25
C ASP A 84 6.09 20.59 11.00
N TYR A 85 6.70 19.58 10.36
CA TYR A 85 7.43 19.77 9.11
C TYR A 85 6.53 20.32 7.98
N THR A 86 5.36 19.71 7.80
CA THR A 86 4.37 20.12 6.80
C THR A 86 3.86 21.55 7.07
N THR A 87 3.65 21.90 8.34
CA THR A 87 3.25 23.24 8.76
C THR A 87 4.34 24.25 8.48
N GLY A 88 5.60 23.92 8.81
CA GLY A 88 6.76 24.76 8.53
C GLY A 88 6.94 25.02 7.02
N LEU A 89 6.64 24.05 6.15
CA LEU A 89 6.60 24.27 4.71
C LEU A 89 5.47 25.22 4.30
N ALA A 90 4.25 25.00 4.80
CA ALA A 90 3.09 25.83 4.49
C ALA A 90 3.26 27.29 4.94
N THR A 91 3.89 27.53 6.09
CA THR A 91 4.13 28.85 6.67
C THR A 91 5.48 29.46 6.27
N LYS A 92 6.33 28.70 5.57
CA LYS A 92 7.72 29.06 5.21
C LYS A 92 8.60 29.34 6.44
N ASP A 93 8.34 28.65 7.54
CA ASP A 93 9.13 28.69 8.76
C ASP A 93 10.27 27.65 8.71
N GLN A 94 11.47 28.12 8.36
CA GLN A 94 12.65 27.25 8.28
C GLN A 94 13.05 26.66 9.64
N ALA A 95 12.87 27.42 10.73
CA ALA A 95 13.25 26.94 12.06
C ALA A 95 12.34 25.79 12.51
N MET A 96 11.05 25.87 12.18
CA MET A 96 10.09 24.78 12.40
C MET A 96 10.43 23.55 11.55
N GLN A 97 10.78 23.73 10.28
CA GLN A 97 11.23 22.63 9.40
C GLN A 97 12.47 21.93 9.97
N ASP A 98 13.51 22.70 10.32
CA ASP A 98 14.78 22.17 10.83
C ASP A 98 14.57 21.43 12.16
N LYS A 99 13.73 21.99 13.05
CA LYS A 99 13.36 21.35 14.31
C LYS A 99 12.62 20.03 14.08
N ALA A 100 11.62 20.01 13.21
CA ALA A 100 10.85 18.81 12.93
C ALA A 100 11.73 17.68 12.35
N VAL A 101 12.70 18.01 11.48
CA VAL A 101 13.67 17.04 10.99
C VAL A 101 14.55 16.50 12.12
N GLN A 102 15.04 17.36 13.01
CA GLN A 102 15.82 16.92 14.19
C GLN A 102 15.01 16.00 15.10
N ASP A 103 13.74 16.33 15.36
CA ASP A 103 12.85 15.52 16.19
C ASP A 103 12.55 14.16 15.53
N LEU A 104 12.37 14.11 14.21
CA LEU A 104 12.20 12.86 13.46
C LEU A 104 13.45 11.96 13.53
N LEU A 105 14.65 12.54 13.42
CA LEU A 105 15.90 11.79 13.57
C LEU A 105 16.10 11.28 15.01
N GLY A 106 15.73 12.09 16.01
CA GLY A 106 15.68 11.66 17.41
C GLY A 106 14.68 10.52 17.62
N TYR A 107 13.50 10.60 17.02
CA TYR A 107 12.50 9.54 17.04
C TYR A 107 13.04 8.23 16.47
N ALA A 108 13.82 8.25 15.38
CA ALA A 108 14.40 7.04 14.81
C ALA A 108 15.29 6.29 15.84
N GLU A 109 16.08 7.04 16.61
CA GLU A 109 16.91 6.49 17.70
C GLU A 109 16.08 5.92 18.85
N ASP A 110 15.06 6.66 19.30
CA ASP A 110 14.18 6.26 20.39
C ASP A 110 13.34 5.02 20.00
N PHE A 111 12.83 4.98 18.77
CA PHE A 111 12.07 3.87 18.24
C PHE A 111 12.95 2.62 18.06
N GLY A 112 14.17 2.78 17.57
CA GLY A 112 15.16 1.71 17.53
C GLY A 112 15.47 1.14 18.93
N ALA A 113 15.66 2.01 19.92
CA ALA A 113 15.91 1.59 21.30
C ALA A 113 14.69 0.87 21.91
N PHE A 114 13.49 1.39 21.68
CA PHE A 114 12.23 0.78 22.12
C PHE A 114 12.09 -0.64 21.55
N LEU A 115 12.24 -0.83 20.24
CA LEU A 115 12.12 -2.13 19.60
C LEU A 115 13.22 -3.11 20.05
N ASN A 116 14.46 -2.65 20.21
CA ASN A 116 15.55 -3.48 20.73
C ASN A 116 15.29 -3.93 22.18
N SER A 117 14.70 -3.07 23.01
CA SER A 117 14.36 -3.42 24.40
C SER A 117 13.31 -4.52 24.50
N ALA A 118 12.34 -4.54 23.58
CA ALA A 118 11.33 -5.61 23.48
C ALA A 118 11.88 -6.87 22.79
N ASN A 119 12.81 -6.70 21.85
CA ASN A 119 13.38 -7.77 21.06
C ASN A 119 14.88 -7.55 20.77
N PRO A 120 15.78 -8.24 21.51
CA PRO A 120 17.22 -8.05 21.33
C PRO A 120 17.75 -8.54 19.97
N ASN A 121 16.93 -9.24 19.16
CA ASN A 121 17.29 -9.62 17.78
C ASN A 121 17.15 -8.46 16.78
N LEU A 122 16.54 -7.34 17.18
CA LEU A 122 16.45 -6.12 16.39
C LEU A 122 17.56 -5.17 16.84
N SER A 123 18.62 -4.98 16.07
CA SER A 123 19.65 -3.99 16.40
C SER A 123 19.02 -2.60 16.43
N LYS A 124 19.27 -1.86 17.52
CA LYS A 124 18.84 -0.48 17.66
C LYS A 124 19.30 0.36 16.46
N GLU A 125 20.58 0.24 16.12
CA GLU A 125 21.23 1.02 15.08
C GLU A 125 20.67 0.68 13.69
N ALA A 126 20.48 -0.61 13.39
CA ALA A 126 19.91 -1.05 12.12
C ALA A 126 18.46 -0.57 11.94
N VAL A 127 17.66 -0.59 13.01
CA VAL A 127 16.29 -0.05 12.98
C VAL A 127 16.32 1.46 12.78
N ALA A 128 17.15 2.20 13.53
CA ALA A 128 17.26 3.64 13.40
C ALA A 128 17.71 4.07 11.99
N GLU A 129 18.62 3.33 11.36
CA GLU A 129 19.06 3.57 9.99
C GLU A 129 17.93 3.38 8.97
N LEU A 130 17.18 2.26 9.07
CA LEU A 130 16.02 2.01 8.21
C LEU A 130 14.94 3.09 8.34
N VAL A 131 14.65 3.50 9.58
CA VAL A 131 13.65 4.54 9.86
C VAL A 131 14.14 5.91 9.38
N THR A 132 15.43 6.23 9.55
CA THR A 132 16.04 7.46 9.02
C THR A 132 15.94 7.53 7.50
N MET A 133 16.26 6.45 6.79
CA MET A 133 16.10 6.38 5.34
C MET A 133 14.64 6.66 4.93
N HIS A 134 13.67 6.03 5.61
CA HIS A 134 12.26 6.27 5.35
C HIS A 134 11.86 7.73 5.60
N ILE A 135 12.26 8.31 6.74
CA ILE A 135 11.98 9.70 7.10
C ILE A 135 12.48 10.67 6.03
N LEU A 136 13.72 10.51 5.57
CA LEU A 136 14.30 11.40 4.55
C LEU A 136 13.57 11.28 3.21
N THR A 137 13.18 10.06 2.84
CA THR A 137 12.40 9.83 1.62
C THR A 137 11.00 10.43 1.72
N LEU A 138 10.33 10.27 2.88
CA LEU A 138 9.02 10.86 3.13
C LEU A 138 9.10 12.39 3.13
N LYS A 139 10.16 12.96 3.70
CA LYS A 139 10.45 14.40 3.61
C LYS A 139 10.53 14.87 2.16
N ASP A 140 11.23 14.14 1.29
CA ASP A 140 11.29 14.44 -0.14
C ASP A 140 9.92 14.39 -0.84
N VAL A 141 9.01 13.50 -0.40
CA VAL A 141 7.62 13.49 -0.87
C VAL A 141 6.91 14.78 -0.49
N ILE A 142 7.03 15.22 0.77
CA ILE A 142 6.35 16.42 1.29
C ILE A 142 6.93 17.68 0.64
N ASP A 143 8.25 17.72 0.42
CA ASP A 143 8.91 18.80 -0.32
C ASP A 143 8.38 18.91 -1.76
N ALA A 144 8.23 17.78 -2.45
CA ALA A 144 7.64 17.73 -3.79
C ALA A 144 6.17 18.19 -3.78
N GLN A 145 5.40 17.82 -2.77
CA GLN A 145 4.02 18.30 -2.60
C GLN A 145 3.96 19.82 -2.40
N ALA A 146 4.80 20.38 -1.53
CA ALA A 146 4.86 21.81 -1.27
C ALA A 146 5.33 22.61 -2.50
N ALA A 147 6.20 22.02 -3.32
CA ALA A 147 6.66 22.60 -4.58
C ALA A 147 5.65 22.46 -5.74
N GLY A 148 4.58 21.67 -5.57
CA GLY A 148 3.65 21.35 -6.66
C GLY A 148 4.24 20.43 -7.73
N ASP A 149 5.35 19.74 -7.43
CA ASP A 149 6.00 18.78 -8.33
C ASP A 149 5.32 17.41 -8.22
N ALA A 150 4.19 17.28 -8.92
CA ALA A 150 3.40 16.04 -8.90
C ALA A 150 4.19 14.81 -9.40
N PRO A 151 4.94 14.86 -10.52
CA PRO A 151 5.76 13.72 -10.95
C PRO A 151 6.76 13.24 -9.89
N LYS A 152 7.48 14.16 -9.23
CA LYS A 152 8.41 13.79 -8.15
C LYS A 152 7.66 13.24 -6.93
N SER A 153 6.55 13.87 -6.51
CA SER A 153 5.76 13.39 -5.37
C SER A 153 5.25 11.96 -5.57
N PHE A 154 4.83 11.60 -6.79
CA PHE A 154 4.38 10.25 -7.09
C PHE A 154 5.53 9.25 -7.25
N THR A 155 6.67 9.64 -7.82
CA THR A 155 7.83 8.74 -7.89
C THR A 155 8.37 8.44 -6.50
N THR A 156 8.65 9.48 -5.70
CA THR A 156 9.25 9.33 -4.37
C THR A 156 8.30 8.69 -3.36
N ARG A 157 6.97 8.83 -3.48
CA ARG A 157 6.06 8.10 -2.59
C ARG A 157 6.07 6.59 -2.83
N ARG A 158 6.26 6.14 -4.08
CA ARG A 158 6.38 4.72 -4.39
C ARG A 158 7.66 4.15 -3.79
N GLU A 159 8.75 4.93 -3.80
CA GLU A 159 10.00 4.60 -3.10
C GLU A 159 9.77 4.50 -1.58
N ALA A 160 9.13 5.52 -0.97
CA ALA A 160 8.81 5.51 0.45
C ALA A 160 7.91 4.33 0.86
N PHE A 161 6.94 3.98 0.01
CA PHE A 161 6.09 2.80 0.17
C PHE A 161 6.91 1.50 0.10
N GLY A 162 7.84 1.40 -0.86
CA GLY A 162 8.73 0.26 -1.02
C GLY A 162 9.62 0.00 0.21
N HIS A 163 10.08 1.05 0.90
CA HIS A 163 10.87 0.94 2.13
C HIS A 163 10.14 0.17 3.25
N MET A 164 8.81 0.18 3.27
CA MET A 164 8.03 -0.50 4.31
C MET A 164 8.24 -2.02 4.30
N SER A 165 8.51 -2.60 3.13
CA SER A 165 8.87 -4.01 3.02
C SER A 165 10.18 -4.36 3.74
N MET A 166 11.15 -3.44 3.75
CA MET A 166 12.43 -3.63 4.45
C MET A 166 12.23 -3.58 5.96
N ILE A 167 11.45 -2.61 6.44
CA ILE A 167 11.12 -2.46 7.86
C ILE A 167 10.31 -3.67 8.35
N ALA A 168 9.25 -4.04 7.64
CA ALA A 168 8.42 -5.19 7.96
C ALA A 168 9.24 -6.50 7.98
N THR A 169 10.15 -6.69 7.02
CA THR A 169 11.05 -7.85 6.99
C THR A 169 11.97 -7.90 8.20
N ALA A 170 12.56 -6.77 8.59
CA ALA A 170 13.41 -6.67 9.78
C ALA A 170 12.62 -7.02 11.06
N LEU A 171 11.45 -6.40 11.24
CA LEU A 171 10.55 -6.64 12.38
C LEU A 171 10.11 -8.10 12.46
N ALA A 172 9.58 -8.64 11.37
CA ALA A 172 9.14 -10.03 11.30
C ALA A 172 10.28 -11.00 11.57
N SER A 173 11.49 -10.72 11.06
CA SER A 173 12.68 -11.55 11.30
C SER A 173 13.11 -11.54 12.76
N GLY A 174 13.10 -10.37 13.41
CA GLY A 174 13.37 -10.27 14.84
C GLY A 174 12.34 -11.04 15.66
N ILE A 175 11.05 -10.85 15.38
CA ILE A 175 9.95 -11.50 16.09
C ILE A 175 10.01 -13.02 15.91
N ALA A 176 10.25 -13.51 14.69
CA ALA A 176 10.36 -14.93 14.42
C ALA A 176 11.56 -15.58 15.13
N LYS A 177 12.69 -14.87 15.25
CA LYS A 177 13.85 -15.32 16.04
C LYS A 177 13.54 -15.38 17.54
N GLN A 178 12.74 -14.46 18.06
CA GLN A 178 12.37 -14.43 19.48
C GLN A 178 11.33 -15.50 19.82
N PHE A 179 10.39 -15.79 18.90
CA PHE A 179 9.31 -16.77 19.10
C PHE A 179 9.27 -17.82 17.98
N PRO A 180 10.31 -18.66 17.84
CA PRO A 180 10.46 -19.58 16.71
C PRO A 180 9.38 -20.68 16.67
N GLU A 181 8.79 -21.03 17.81
CA GLU A 181 7.69 -22.00 17.89
C GLU A 181 6.36 -21.42 17.39
N LYS A 182 6.14 -20.10 17.56
CA LYS A 182 4.91 -19.41 17.12
C LYS A 182 5.00 -18.99 15.65
N TYR A 183 6.17 -18.53 15.22
CA TYR A 183 6.41 -18.04 13.87
C TYR A 183 7.35 -18.95 13.10
N THR A 184 6.88 -20.15 12.80
CA THR A 184 7.65 -21.15 12.03
C THR A 184 7.80 -20.74 10.55
N GLY A 185 8.89 -21.19 9.93
CA GLY A 185 9.23 -20.92 8.53
C GLY A 185 10.13 -19.70 8.37
N ALA A 186 10.69 -19.50 7.17
CA ALA A 186 11.52 -18.34 6.88
C ALA A 186 10.64 -17.14 6.47
N VAL A 187 10.92 -15.99 7.08
CA VAL A 187 10.29 -14.68 6.81
C VAL A 187 10.55 -14.22 5.37
N ASP A 188 11.68 -14.63 4.80
CA ASP A 188 12.23 -14.19 3.52
C ASP A 188 12.53 -15.35 2.57
N SER A 189 11.88 -16.50 2.75
CA SER A 189 11.88 -17.57 1.73
C SER A 189 11.42 -17.03 0.37
N ALA A 190 11.80 -17.70 -0.72
CA ALA A 190 11.36 -17.30 -2.06
C ALA A 190 9.82 -17.22 -2.17
N ALA A 191 9.10 -18.13 -1.51
CA ALA A 191 7.65 -18.14 -1.44
C ALA A 191 7.08 -16.93 -0.66
N ALA A 192 7.67 -16.59 0.48
CA ALA A 192 7.27 -15.42 1.27
C ALA A 192 7.55 -14.11 0.53
N ASN A 193 8.70 -14.01 -0.15
CA ASN A 193 9.06 -12.84 -0.98
C ASN A 193 8.08 -12.62 -2.13
N LEU A 194 7.70 -13.70 -2.85
CA LEU A 194 6.69 -13.61 -3.90
C LEU A 194 5.35 -13.08 -3.34
N ARG A 195 4.89 -13.65 -2.22
CA ARG A 195 3.62 -13.27 -1.61
C ARG A 195 3.62 -11.83 -1.12
N SER A 196 4.69 -11.40 -0.42
CA SER A 196 4.88 -10.02 0.03
C SER A 196 4.86 -9.05 -1.15
N ARG A 197 5.62 -9.35 -2.22
CA ARG A 197 5.67 -8.53 -3.44
C ARG A 197 4.29 -8.38 -4.09
N LEU A 198 3.56 -9.49 -4.29
CA LEU A 198 2.22 -9.46 -4.90
C LEU A 198 1.23 -8.68 -4.04
N ASN A 199 1.25 -8.87 -2.71
CA ASN A 199 0.41 -8.11 -1.79
C ASN A 199 0.67 -6.61 -1.92
N LEU A 200 1.93 -6.19 -1.78
CA LEU A 200 2.31 -4.77 -1.82
C LEU A 200 2.00 -4.12 -3.19
N GLN A 201 2.30 -4.79 -4.30
CA GLN A 201 2.06 -4.22 -5.63
C GLN A 201 0.57 -4.08 -5.95
N LEU A 202 -0.25 -5.10 -5.62
CA LEU A 202 -1.70 -5.02 -5.81
C LEU A 202 -2.32 -3.98 -4.87
N ALA A 203 -1.88 -3.92 -3.62
CA ALA A 203 -2.35 -2.93 -2.64
C ALA A 203 -1.99 -1.50 -3.06
N GLU A 204 -0.77 -1.28 -3.54
CA GLU A 204 -0.35 -0.01 -4.14
C GLU A 204 -1.25 0.40 -5.32
N HIS A 205 -1.61 -0.55 -6.19
CA HIS A 205 -2.47 -0.31 -7.33
C HIS A 205 -3.80 0.34 -6.93
N ALA A 206 -4.42 -0.11 -5.83
CA ALA A 206 -5.68 0.42 -5.34
C ALA A 206 -5.57 1.90 -4.92
N TYR A 207 -4.51 2.28 -4.19
CA TYR A 207 -4.27 3.68 -3.82
C TYR A 207 -3.95 4.56 -5.04
N LEU A 208 -3.11 4.08 -5.96
CA LEU A 208 -2.77 4.83 -7.18
C LEU A 208 -4.00 5.07 -8.07
N ALA A 209 -4.88 4.08 -8.20
CA ALA A 209 -6.16 4.23 -8.89
C ALA A 209 -7.07 5.25 -8.19
N ALA A 210 -7.16 5.21 -6.86
CA ALA A 210 -7.91 6.19 -6.09
C ALA A 210 -7.33 7.61 -6.24
N TYR A 211 -6.01 7.79 -6.27
CA TYR A 211 -5.40 9.09 -6.51
C TYR A 211 -5.71 9.62 -7.92
N ALA A 212 -5.58 8.78 -8.95
CA ALA A 212 -5.83 9.18 -10.33
C ALA A 212 -7.29 9.61 -10.51
N THR A 213 -8.24 8.77 -10.09
CA THR A 213 -9.68 9.06 -10.19
C THR A 213 -10.08 10.29 -9.37
N GLY A 214 -9.58 10.40 -8.14
CA GLY A 214 -9.84 11.56 -7.28
C GLY A 214 -9.18 12.86 -7.78
N ALA A 215 -8.06 12.79 -8.49
CA ALA A 215 -7.45 13.94 -9.16
C ALA A 215 -8.22 14.36 -10.40
N ALA A 216 -8.68 13.39 -11.22
CA ALA A 216 -9.51 13.65 -12.39
C ALA A 216 -10.84 14.33 -12.00
N LEU A 217 -11.58 13.75 -11.03
CA LEU A 217 -12.84 14.32 -10.53
C LEU A 217 -12.64 15.68 -9.86
N GLY A 218 -11.49 15.90 -9.23
CA GLY A 218 -11.12 17.18 -8.62
C GLY A 218 -10.56 18.23 -9.59
N GLY A 219 -10.42 17.93 -10.89
CA GLY A 219 -9.85 18.85 -11.89
C GLY A 219 -8.37 19.16 -11.67
N ARG A 220 -7.60 18.27 -11.02
CA ARG A 220 -6.18 18.47 -10.68
C ARG A 220 -5.28 17.79 -11.72
N THR A 221 -5.20 18.37 -12.93
CA THR A 221 -4.55 17.75 -14.12
C THR A 221 -3.15 17.22 -13.86
N ALA A 222 -2.25 18.02 -13.26
CA ALA A 222 -0.88 17.58 -13.01
C ALA A 222 -0.79 16.39 -12.03
N GLU A 223 -1.66 16.37 -11.00
CA GLU A 223 -1.73 15.23 -10.08
C GLU A 223 -2.36 14.00 -10.74
N PHE A 224 -3.36 14.19 -11.63
CA PHE A 224 -3.94 13.10 -12.41
C PHE A 224 -2.91 12.45 -13.32
N GLU A 225 -2.16 13.24 -14.09
CA GLU A 225 -1.12 12.74 -15.00
C GLU A 225 -0.03 11.98 -14.23
N ALA A 226 0.44 12.52 -13.10
CA ALA A 226 1.43 11.86 -12.26
C ALA A 226 0.90 10.57 -11.62
N ALA A 227 -0.34 10.57 -11.13
CA ALA A 227 -0.98 9.38 -10.56
C ALA A 227 -1.22 8.29 -11.61
N ALA A 228 -1.67 8.66 -12.80
CA ALA A 228 -1.89 7.74 -13.91
C ALA A 228 -0.56 7.12 -14.39
N ALA A 229 0.51 7.92 -14.49
CA ALA A 229 1.84 7.42 -14.82
C ALA A 229 2.38 6.45 -13.75
N ALA A 230 2.17 6.77 -12.47
CA ALA A 230 2.54 5.88 -11.37
C ALA A 230 1.73 4.57 -11.38
N LEU A 231 0.42 4.64 -11.66
CA LEU A 231 -0.47 3.48 -11.78
C LEU A 231 -0.04 2.55 -12.93
N ASP A 232 0.35 3.12 -14.07
CA ASP A 232 0.87 2.33 -15.19
C ASP A 232 2.24 1.73 -14.88
N ALA A 233 3.14 2.48 -14.22
CA ALA A 233 4.41 1.95 -13.78
C ALA A 233 4.25 0.77 -12.80
N ASN A 234 3.31 0.87 -11.86
CA ASN A 234 2.91 -0.26 -11.00
C ASN A 234 2.37 -1.45 -11.80
N SER A 235 1.58 -1.19 -12.86
CA SER A 235 1.07 -2.25 -13.76
C SER A 235 2.18 -2.98 -14.51
N VAL A 236 3.23 -2.27 -14.92
CA VAL A 236 4.45 -2.85 -15.50
C VAL A 236 5.23 -3.65 -14.45
N ASP A 237 5.31 -3.18 -13.20
CA ASP A 237 5.98 -3.91 -12.14
C ASP A 237 5.23 -5.21 -11.77
N LEU A 238 3.90 -5.21 -11.83
CA LEU A 238 3.05 -6.39 -11.69
C LEU A 238 3.27 -7.38 -12.84
N SER A 239 3.33 -6.91 -14.09
CA SER A 239 3.57 -7.80 -15.24
C SER A 239 4.93 -8.49 -15.13
N LYS A 240 5.97 -7.76 -14.71
CA LYS A 240 7.31 -8.34 -14.43
C LYS A 240 7.29 -9.34 -13.28
N ALA A 241 6.48 -9.10 -12.24
CA ALA A 241 6.32 -10.07 -11.16
C ALA A 241 5.73 -11.39 -11.66
N ILE A 242 4.75 -11.34 -12.56
CA ILE A 242 4.20 -12.53 -13.25
C ILE A 242 5.24 -13.15 -14.19
N GLY A 243 5.92 -12.34 -15.00
CA GLY A 243 6.98 -12.77 -15.93
C GLY A 243 8.13 -13.50 -15.26
N SER A 244 8.53 -13.05 -14.07
CA SER A 244 9.58 -13.71 -13.27
C SER A 244 9.28 -15.17 -12.93
N VAL A 245 8.00 -15.57 -12.96
CA VAL A 245 7.55 -16.93 -12.66
C VAL A 245 7.25 -17.70 -13.95
N TYR A 246 6.52 -17.09 -14.88
CA TYR A 246 5.93 -17.75 -16.05
C TYR A 246 6.65 -17.48 -17.38
N GLY A 247 7.64 -16.58 -17.41
CA GLY A 247 8.39 -16.20 -18.62
C GLY A 247 7.86 -14.94 -19.31
N GLN A 248 8.61 -14.47 -20.31
CA GLN A 248 8.33 -13.21 -21.01
C GLN A 248 6.99 -13.23 -21.75
N GLU A 249 6.62 -14.36 -22.35
CA GLU A 249 5.35 -14.48 -23.08
C GLU A 249 4.14 -14.27 -22.16
N ALA A 250 4.23 -14.71 -20.90
CA ALA A 250 3.18 -14.48 -19.91
C ALA A 250 3.13 -13.02 -19.44
N GLU A 251 4.29 -12.37 -19.29
CA GLU A 251 4.39 -10.94 -19.00
C GLU A 251 3.74 -10.09 -20.11
N ASP A 252 4.09 -10.38 -21.36
CA ASP A 252 3.59 -9.68 -22.53
C ASP A 252 2.08 -9.87 -22.73
N ALA A 253 1.54 -11.04 -22.35
CA ALA A 253 0.10 -11.32 -22.38
C ALA A 253 -0.66 -10.70 -21.21
N PHE A 254 -0.06 -10.66 -20.01
CA PHE A 254 -0.70 -10.12 -18.81
C PHE A 254 -0.94 -8.61 -18.93
N LEU A 255 0.07 -7.86 -19.38
CA LEU A 255 0.05 -6.40 -19.28
C LEU A 255 -1.10 -5.73 -20.08
N PRO A 256 -1.40 -6.10 -21.34
CA PRO A 256 -2.53 -5.52 -22.06
C PRO A 256 -3.88 -5.87 -21.41
N LEU A 257 -4.04 -7.09 -20.91
CA LEU A 257 -5.25 -7.52 -20.20
C LEU A 257 -5.43 -6.68 -18.94
N TRP A 258 -4.38 -6.55 -18.12
CA TRP A 258 -4.40 -5.73 -16.90
C TRP A 258 -4.65 -4.24 -17.21
N ARG A 259 -4.12 -3.69 -18.30
CA ARG A 259 -4.41 -2.30 -18.66
C ARG A 259 -5.85 -2.06 -19.08
N SER A 260 -6.58 -3.09 -19.53
CA SER A 260 -7.97 -2.92 -19.99
C SER A 260 -8.91 -2.49 -18.86
N HIS A 261 -8.78 -3.04 -17.65
CA HIS A 261 -9.66 -2.64 -16.54
C HIS A 261 -9.41 -1.20 -16.10
N ILE A 262 -8.18 -0.71 -16.22
CA ILE A 262 -7.84 0.70 -15.95
C ILE A 262 -8.62 1.60 -16.91
N GLY A 263 -8.72 1.23 -18.20
CA GLY A 263 -9.54 1.93 -19.18
C GLY A 263 -11.01 2.00 -18.77
N PHE A 264 -11.58 0.89 -18.31
CA PHE A 264 -12.98 0.87 -17.87
C PHE A 264 -13.21 1.70 -16.59
N VAL A 265 -12.24 1.74 -15.67
CA VAL A 265 -12.29 2.65 -14.50
C VAL A 265 -12.24 4.12 -14.93
N VAL A 266 -11.44 4.46 -15.95
CA VAL A 266 -11.39 5.80 -16.55
C VAL A 266 -12.72 6.17 -17.20
N ASP A 267 -13.35 5.25 -17.94
CA ASP A 267 -14.67 5.47 -18.54
C ASP A 267 -15.74 5.71 -17.47
N TYR A 268 -15.74 4.92 -16.39
CA TYR A 268 -16.66 5.10 -15.27
C TYR A 268 -16.48 6.49 -14.61
N THR A 269 -15.24 6.87 -14.34
CA THR A 269 -14.89 8.16 -13.74
C THR A 269 -15.29 9.33 -14.65
N THR A 270 -15.09 9.18 -15.96
CA THR A 270 -15.50 10.17 -16.97
C THR A 270 -17.02 10.29 -17.05
N GLY A 271 -17.74 9.17 -16.99
CA GLY A 271 -19.19 9.14 -16.94
C GLY A 271 -19.75 9.86 -15.71
N LEU A 272 -19.10 9.72 -14.55
CA LEU A 272 -19.45 10.50 -13.35
C LEU A 272 -19.18 12.01 -13.54
N ALA A 273 -18.00 12.37 -14.02
CA ALA A 273 -17.61 13.77 -14.24
C ALA A 273 -18.54 14.49 -15.24
N THR A 274 -18.99 13.79 -16.28
CA THR A 274 -19.87 14.30 -17.34
C THR A 274 -21.35 14.07 -17.09
N LYS A 275 -21.71 13.36 -16.01
CA LYS A 275 -23.08 12.92 -15.69
C LYS A 275 -23.73 12.07 -16.79
N ASP A 276 -22.92 11.30 -17.52
CA ASP A 276 -23.37 10.35 -18.53
C ASP A 276 -23.65 8.98 -17.89
N GLN A 277 -24.93 8.69 -17.64
CA GLN A 277 -25.35 7.41 -17.04
C GLN A 277 -25.08 6.23 -17.97
N ALA A 278 -25.19 6.40 -19.29
CA ALA A 278 -24.97 5.30 -20.22
C ALA A 278 -23.49 4.90 -20.26
N MET A 279 -22.58 5.87 -20.16
CA MET A 279 -21.15 5.62 -20.02
C MET A 279 -20.82 4.90 -18.70
N GLN A 280 -21.43 5.33 -17.59
CA GLN A 280 -21.26 4.66 -16.29
C GLN A 280 -21.74 3.20 -16.35
N ASP A 281 -22.95 2.96 -16.85
CA ASP A 281 -23.53 1.62 -16.94
C ASP A 281 -22.71 0.71 -17.84
N LYS A 282 -22.23 1.22 -18.98
CA LYS A 282 -21.34 0.49 -19.88
C LYS A 282 -20.01 0.14 -19.22
N ALA A 283 -19.36 1.08 -18.55
CA ALA A 283 -18.09 0.85 -17.87
C ALA A 283 -18.22 -0.22 -16.77
N VAL A 284 -19.33 -0.21 -16.01
CA VAL A 284 -19.63 -1.26 -15.03
C VAL A 284 -19.82 -2.62 -15.70
N GLN A 285 -20.54 -2.69 -16.82
CA GLN A 285 -20.70 -3.95 -17.58
C GLN A 285 -19.36 -4.48 -18.09
N ASP A 286 -18.50 -3.61 -18.63
CA ASP A 286 -17.18 -3.97 -19.14
C ASP A 286 -16.26 -4.46 -18.00
N LEU A 287 -16.28 -3.80 -16.83
CA LEU A 287 -15.57 -4.24 -15.63
C LEU A 287 -16.05 -5.61 -15.13
N LEU A 288 -17.35 -5.87 -15.15
CA LEU A 288 -17.90 -7.18 -14.77
C LEU A 288 -17.49 -8.27 -15.77
N GLY A 289 -17.46 -7.96 -17.07
CA GLY A 289 -16.94 -8.84 -18.11
C GLY A 289 -15.47 -9.16 -17.90
N TYR A 290 -14.66 -8.15 -17.61
CA TYR A 290 -13.23 -8.28 -17.32
C TYR A 290 -12.96 -9.30 -16.20
N THR A 291 -13.80 -9.39 -15.17
CA THR A 291 -13.59 -10.36 -14.09
C THR A 291 -13.59 -11.80 -14.60
N GLY A 292 -14.47 -12.11 -15.56
CA GLY A 292 -14.54 -13.41 -16.21
C GLY A 292 -13.33 -13.69 -17.09
N ASP A 293 -12.88 -12.70 -17.85
CA ASP A 293 -11.71 -12.81 -18.74
C ASP A 293 -10.42 -12.98 -17.94
N PHE A 294 -10.23 -12.17 -16.88
CA PHE A 294 -9.08 -12.26 -16.00
C PHE A 294 -9.04 -13.57 -15.20
N GLY A 295 -10.20 -14.02 -14.71
CA GLY A 295 -10.32 -15.34 -14.07
C GLY A 295 -9.98 -16.48 -15.02
N ALA A 296 -10.42 -16.42 -16.28
CA ALA A 296 -10.07 -17.42 -17.29
C ALA A 296 -8.57 -17.40 -17.63
N PHE A 297 -7.99 -16.20 -17.76
CA PHE A 297 -6.57 -16.01 -18.02
C PHE A 297 -5.72 -16.65 -16.92
N LEU A 298 -5.95 -16.31 -15.65
CA LEU A 298 -5.19 -16.90 -14.53
C LEU A 298 -5.41 -18.40 -14.39
N ASN A 299 -6.64 -18.89 -14.59
CA ASN A 299 -6.94 -20.33 -14.54
C ASN A 299 -6.20 -21.11 -15.64
N SER A 300 -6.07 -20.54 -16.85
CA SER A 300 -5.37 -21.18 -17.96
C SER A 300 -3.87 -21.33 -17.70
N ALA A 301 -3.27 -20.39 -16.97
CA ALA A 301 -1.87 -20.47 -16.56
C ALA A 301 -1.67 -21.36 -15.32
N ASN A 302 -2.64 -21.36 -14.40
CA ASN A 302 -2.57 -22.10 -13.15
C ASN A 302 -3.94 -22.69 -12.74
N PRO A 303 -4.14 -24.01 -12.90
CA PRO A 303 -5.42 -24.65 -12.60
C PRO A 303 -5.78 -24.64 -11.09
N ASN A 304 -4.83 -24.32 -10.20
CA ASN A 304 -5.10 -24.13 -8.77
C ASN A 304 -5.83 -22.81 -8.47
N LEU A 305 -6.09 -21.98 -9.48
CA LEU A 305 -6.90 -20.78 -9.40
C LEU A 305 -8.21 -21.00 -10.15
N PRO A 306 -9.29 -21.50 -9.51
CA PRO A 306 -10.57 -21.70 -10.19
C PRO A 306 -11.09 -20.37 -10.75
N LYS A 307 -11.45 -20.38 -12.04
CA LYS A 307 -11.91 -19.19 -12.77
C LYS A 307 -12.96 -18.38 -11.99
N ASP A 308 -14.01 -19.04 -11.51
CA ASP A 308 -15.14 -18.36 -10.86
C ASP A 308 -14.76 -17.78 -9.49
N VAL A 309 -13.80 -18.40 -8.79
CA VAL A 309 -13.28 -17.88 -7.51
C VAL A 309 -12.48 -16.60 -7.75
N VAL A 310 -11.59 -16.60 -8.76
CA VAL A 310 -10.83 -15.40 -9.14
C VAL A 310 -11.77 -14.29 -9.59
N ALA A 311 -12.76 -14.60 -10.44
CA ALA A 311 -13.71 -13.62 -10.94
C ALA A 311 -14.50 -12.96 -9.80
N GLU A 312 -14.97 -13.72 -8.81
CA GLU A 312 -15.71 -13.14 -7.68
C GLU A 312 -14.83 -12.28 -6.77
N LEU A 313 -13.57 -12.67 -6.54
CA LEU A 313 -12.61 -11.85 -5.78
C LEU A 313 -12.32 -10.51 -6.47
N VAL A 314 -12.11 -10.54 -7.78
CA VAL A 314 -11.87 -9.31 -8.58
C VAL A 314 -13.13 -8.45 -8.63
N LYS A 315 -14.32 -9.06 -8.77
CA LYS A 315 -15.60 -8.35 -8.74
C LYS A 315 -15.83 -7.64 -7.41
N MET A 316 -15.54 -8.29 -6.29
CA MET A 316 -15.61 -7.66 -4.96
C MET A 316 -14.73 -6.40 -4.91
N HIS A 317 -13.48 -6.50 -5.33
CA HIS A 317 -12.59 -5.33 -5.38
C HIS A 317 -13.11 -4.22 -6.29
N ILE A 318 -13.57 -4.56 -7.51
CA ILE A 318 -14.10 -3.58 -8.47
C ILE A 318 -15.28 -2.81 -7.86
N LEU A 319 -16.19 -3.49 -7.15
CA LEU A 319 -17.32 -2.84 -6.50
C LEU A 319 -16.87 -1.92 -5.35
N THR A 320 -15.89 -2.33 -4.55
CA THR A 320 -15.31 -1.45 -3.51
C THR A 320 -14.59 -0.26 -4.12
N LEU A 321 -13.84 -0.43 -5.21
CA LEU A 321 -13.19 0.68 -5.90
C LEU A 321 -14.23 1.63 -6.53
N LYS A 322 -15.33 1.10 -7.05
CA LYS A 322 -16.46 1.92 -7.49
C LYS A 322 -17.03 2.76 -6.34
N ASP A 323 -17.18 2.20 -5.13
CA ASP A 323 -17.59 2.97 -3.94
C ASP A 323 -16.61 4.10 -3.58
N VAL A 324 -15.30 3.89 -3.78
CA VAL A 324 -14.30 4.96 -3.64
C VAL A 324 -14.58 6.09 -4.64
N ILE A 325 -14.76 5.78 -5.92
CA ILE A 325 -14.96 6.77 -6.99
C ILE A 325 -16.29 7.51 -6.80
N ASP A 326 -17.35 6.80 -6.39
CA ASP A 326 -18.65 7.40 -6.07
C ASP A 326 -18.54 8.39 -4.90
N ALA A 327 -17.80 8.01 -3.84
CA ALA A 327 -17.55 8.89 -2.71
C ALA A 327 -16.71 10.12 -3.11
N GLN A 328 -15.74 9.95 -4.00
CA GLN A 328 -14.95 11.06 -4.56
C GLN A 328 -15.83 12.03 -5.35
N ALA A 329 -16.70 11.52 -6.23
CA ALA A 329 -17.62 12.34 -7.02
C ALA A 329 -18.65 13.07 -6.14
N ALA A 330 -19.05 12.46 -5.01
CA ALA A 330 -19.91 13.07 -4.01
C ALA A 330 -19.19 14.08 -3.08
N GLY A 331 -17.86 14.12 -3.10
CA GLY A 331 -17.05 14.93 -2.18
C GLY A 331 -17.02 14.41 -0.73
N ASP A 332 -17.47 13.18 -0.49
CA ASP A 332 -17.50 12.55 0.84
C ASP A 332 -16.14 11.94 1.19
N GLN A 333 -15.21 12.78 1.66
CA GLN A 333 -13.85 12.36 1.97
C GLN A 333 -13.79 11.30 3.07
N THR A 334 -14.69 11.32 4.06
CA THR A 334 -14.76 10.27 5.08
C THR A 334 -15.06 8.92 4.44
N LYS A 335 -16.07 8.83 3.57
CA LYS A 335 -16.36 7.59 2.84
C LYS A 335 -15.24 7.20 1.89
N VAL A 336 -14.54 8.16 1.25
CA VAL A 336 -13.37 7.87 0.41
C VAL A 336 -12.31 7.10 1.19
N TYR A 337 -11.91 7.58 2.37
CA TYR A 337 -10.86 6.90 3.12
C TYR A 337 -11.33 5.60 3.78
N VAL A 338 -12.60 5.48 4.20
CA VAL A 338 -13.13 4.17 4.62
C VAL A 338 -13.05 3.16 3.47
N SER A 339 -13.53 3.54 2.28
CA SER A 339 -13.64 2.63 1.14
C SER A 339 -12.27 2.31 0.53
N VAL A 340 -11.31 3.24 0.51
CA VAL A 340 -9.98 2.98 -0.06
C VAL A 340 -9.15 2.04 0.82
N ARG A 341 -9.29 2.14 2.15
CA ARG A 341 -8.67 1.19 3.08
C ARG A 341 -9.24 -0.22 2.90
N GLU A 342 -10.54 -0.34 2.67
CA GLU A 342 -11.20 -1.61 2.33
C GLU A 342 -10.70 -2.15 0.97
N ALA A 343 -10.67 -1.30 -0.07
CA ALA A 343 -10.16 -1.68 -1.38
C ALA A 343 -8.69 -2.13 -1.34
N PHE A 344 -7.86 -1.47 -0.53
CA PHE A 344 -6.48 -1.83 -0.25
C PHE A 344 -6.39 -3.20 0.43
N SER A 345 -7.21 -3.46 1.45
CA SER A 345 -7.25 -4.75 2.15
C SER A 345 -7.71 -5.90 1.25
N HIS A 346 -8.68 -5.67 0.36
CA HIS A 346 -9.16 -6.66 -0.61
C HIS A 346 -8.04 -7.17 -1.54
N MET A 347 -6.96 -6.41 -1.75
CA MET A 347 -5.82 -6.85 -2.55
C MET A 347 -5.11 -8.06 -1.97
N SER A 348 -5.08 -8.23 -0.65
CA SER A 348 -4.58 -9.47 -0.03
C SER A 348 -5.45 -10.69 -0.36
N MET A 349 -6.77 -10.50 -0.53
CA MET A 349 -7.68 -11.59 -0.90
C MET A 349 -7.43 -12.12 -2.31
N ILE A 350 -6.81 -11.31 -3.19
CA ILE A 350 -6.39 -11.71 -4.53
C ILE A 350 -4.93 -12.21 -4.51
N ALA A 351 -4.03 -11.48 -3.85
CA ALA A 351 -2.61 -11.77 -3.81
C ALA A 351 -2.29 -13.12 -3.13
N ASP A 352 -2.98 -13.43 -2.02
CA ASP A 352 -2.72 -14.63 -1.23
C ASP A 352 -3.06 -15.95 -1.94
N PRO A 353 -4.22 -16.12 -2.58
CA PRO A 353 -4.47 -17.32 -3.38
C PRO A 353 -3.56 -17.37 -4.61
N LEU A 354 -3.25 -16.24 -5.25
CA LEU A 354 -2.34 -16.20 -6.41
C LEU A 354 -0.94 -16.68 -6.03
N ALA A 355 -0.35 -16.15 -4.95
CA ALA A 355 0.96 -16.55 -4.48
C ALA A 355 0.99 -18.03 -4.09
N GLU A 356 -0.02 -18.51 -3.38
CA GLU A 356 -0.11 -19.91 -2.97
C GLU A 356 -0.23 -20.86 -4.16
N ALA A 357 -1.09 -20.53 -5.12
CA ALA A 357 -1.26 -21.32 -6.33
C ALA A 357 0.03 -21.40 -7.15
N ILE A 358 0.78 -20.30 -7.26
CA ILE A 358 2.09 -20.27 -7.95
C ILE A 358 3.09 -21.18 -7.23
N VAL A 359 3.18 -21.08 -5.91
CA VAL A 359 4.11 -21.91 -5.11
C VAL A 359 3.77 -23.39 -5.23
N GLN A 360 2.49 -23.74 -5.25
CA GLN A 360 2.02 -25.12 -5.44
C GLN A 360 2.27 -25.64 -6.86
N GLN A 361 2.23 -24.78 -7.89
CA GLN A 361 2.51 -25.17 -9.27
C GLN A 361 4.02 -25.39 -9.52
N PHE A 362 4.88 -24.61 -8.86
CA PHE A 362 6.35 -24.68 -9.04
C PHE A 362 7.09 -24.97 -7.73
N PRO A 363 6.82 -26.07 -7.02
CA PRO A 363 7.35 -26.31 -5.68
C PRO A 363 8.89 -26.31 -5.64
N GLU A 364 9.55 -26.77 -6.70
CA GLU A 364 11.02 -26.79 -6.80
C GLU A 364 11.64 -25.38 -6.89
N LYS A 365 10.95 -24.42 -7.53
CA LYS A 365 11.41 -23.02 -7.59
C LYS A 365 11.36 -22.32 -6.23
N PHE A 366 10.54 -22.84 -5.30
CA PHE A 366 10.26 -22.24 -4.01
C PHE A 366 10.67 -23.11 -2.81
N ALA A 367 11.46 -24.16 -3.05
CA ALA A 367 11.95 -25.06 -2.01
C ALA A 367 13.15 -24.49 -1.21
N GLN A 368 13.65 -23.30 -1.57
CA GLN A 368 14.79 -22.63 -0.95
C GLN A 368 14.38 -21.44 -0.09
#